data_AF-A0A8H3VY89-F1
#
_entry.id   AF-A0A8H3VY89-F1
#
_cell.length_a   1.000
_cell.length_b   1.000
_cell.length_c   1.000
_cell.angle_alpha   90.00
_cell.angle_beta   90.00
_cell.angle_gamma   90.00
#
_symmetry.space_group_name_H-M   'P 1'
#
loop_
_entity.id
_entity.type
_entity.pdbx_description
1 polymer ?
#
loop_
_entity_poly.entity_id
_entity_poly.type
_entity_poly.pdbx_seq_one_letter_code
_entity_poly.pdbx_strand_id
1 'polypeptide(L)'
;MGDKSSFLRAVALLAQIGSLVPANAFSLALTDVISISIGARDNLAEGASLCMVEVPETARIFYAATPRSLAILNKLGRTSTRDGAAIARAMLNLLVRENTFRPVGICED
;
A
#
# COMPACT_ATOMS: atom_id res chain seq x y z
N MET A 1 -14.22 -7.71 10.12
CA MET A 1 -13.12 -6.83 10.57
C MET A 1 -12.62 -6.07 9.34
N GLY A 2 -12.70 -4.74 9.34
CA GLY A 2 -12.35 -3.89 8.19
C GLY A 2 -10.87 -3.95 7.83
N ASP A 3 -10.54 -3.75 6.55
CA ASP A 3 -9.17 -3.78 6.07
C ASP A 3 -8.37 -2.61 6.66
N LYS A 4 -7.23 -2.90 7.30
CA LYS A 4 -6.38 -1.88 7.95
C LYS A 4 -5.92 -0.81 6.95
N SER A 5 -5.69 -1.19 5.70
CA SER A 5 -5.30 -0.27 4.63
C SER A 5 -6.39 0.75 4.33
N SER A 6 -7.66 0.32 4.27
CA SER A 6 -8.80 1.22 4.05
C SER A 6 -8.94 2.22 5.20
N PHE A 7 -8.74 1.77 6.44
CA PHE A 7 -8.74 2.65 7.61
C PHE A 7 -7.63 3.70 7.53
N LEU A 8 -6.40 3.30 7.23
CA LEU A 8 -5.26 4.22 7.11
C LEU A 8 -5.47 5.26 6.00
N ARG A 9 -6.03 4.87 4.86
CA ARG A 9 -6.38 5.83 3.79
C ARG A 9 -7.46 6.81 4.24
N ALA A 10 -8.49 6.35 4.97
CA ALA A 10 -9.50 7.25 5.49
C ALA A 10 -8.89 8.28 6.45
N VAL A 11 -8.03 7.84 7.38
CA VAL A 11 -7.32 8.72 8.32
C VAL A 11 -6.43 9.73 7.60
N ALA A 12 -5.64 9.30 6.61
CA ALA A 12 -4.79 10.18 5.83
C ALA A 12 -5.57 11.25 5.07
N LEU A 13 -6.71 10.88 4.48
CA LEU A 13 -7.61 11.84 3.79
C LEU A 13 -8.24 12.83 4.77
N LEU A 14 -8.74 12.36 5.92
CA LEU A 14 -9.29 13.22 6.98
C LEU A 14 -8.27 14.25 7.45
N ALA A 15 -7.03 13.83 7.68
CA ALA A 15 -5.95 14.75 8.06
C ALA A 15 -5.67 15.80 6.98
N GLN A 16 -5.65 15.41 5.69
CA GLN A 16 -5.39 16.34 4.59
C GLN A 16 -6.50 17.37 4.35
N ILE A 17 -7.75 17.06 4.69
CA ILE A 17 -8.85 18.03 4.64
C ILE A 17 -8.95 18.89 5.92
N GLY A 18 -8.04 18.69 6.88
CA GLY A 18 -8.04 19.41 8.17
C GLY A 18 -9.07 18.89 9.18
N SER A 19 -9.60 17.69 8.99
CA SER A 19 -10.50 17.03 9.94
C SER A 19 -9.71 16.41 11.10
N LEU A 20 -10.38 16.29 12.26
CA LEU A 20 -9.87 15.47 13.35
C LEU A 20 -9.77 14.00 12.92
N VAL A 21 -8.72 13.33 13.41
CA VAL A 21 -8.47 11.90 13.18
C VAL A 21 -8.52 11.13 14.49
N PRO A 22 -8.91 9.85 14.49
CA PRO A 22 -8.99 9.03 15.69
C PRO A 22 -7.60 8.54 16.13
N ALA A 23 -6.77 9.46 16.64
CA ALA A 23 -5.43 9.18 17.16
C ALA A 23 -5.06 10.17 18.27
N ASN A 24 -4.27 9.72 19.25
CA ASN A 24 -3.72 10.60 20.29
C ASN A 24 -2.74 11.64 19.71
N ALA A 25 -1.98 11.23 18.70
CA ALA A 25 -1.11 12.09 17.91
C ALA A 25 -1.04 11.57 16.47
N PHE A 26 -1.00 12.46 15.49
CA PHE A 26 -0.89 12.11 14.08
C PHE A 26 -0.06 13.15 13.32
N SER A 27 0.93 12.68 12.56
CA SER A 27 1.76 13.53 11.70
C SER A 27 1.87 12.87 10.33
N LEU A 28 1.45 13.59 9.30
CA LEU A 28 1.55 13.17 7.91
C LEU A 28 2.00 14.37 7.07
N ALA A 29 3.04 14.18 6.27
CA ALA A 29 3.43 15.19 5.29
C ALA A 29 2.36 15.29 4.18
N LEU A 30 2.20 16.45 3.55
CA LEU A 30 1.23 16.60 2.45
C LEU A 30 1.52 15.60 1.32
N THR A 31 0.54 14.74 1.02
CA THR A 31 0.66 13.74 -0.04
C THR A 31 -0.21 14.11 -1.24
N ASP A 32 0.32 13.90 -2.44
CA ASP A 32 -0.37 14.20 -3.69
C ASP A 32 -1.31 13.07 -4.12
N VAL A 33 -0.91 11.82 -3.87
CA VAL A 33 -1.68 10.62 -4.19
C VAL A 33 -1.61 9.63 -3.04
N ILE A 34 -2.75 9.04 -2.66
CA ILE A 34 -2.85 7.93 -1.71
C ILE A 34 -3.33 6.69 -2.45
N SER A 35 -2.45 5.70 -2.60
CA SER A 35 -2.67 4.49 -3.39
C SER A 35 -2.77 3.24 -2.51
N ILE A 36 -3.76 2.40 -2.77
CA ILE A 36 -3.92 1.06 -2.19
C ILE A 36 -4.28 0.12 -3.34
N SER A 37 -3.67 -1.05 -3.41
CA SER A 37 -4.11 -2.12 -4.30
C SER A 37 -5.56 -2.50 -3.99
N ILE A 38 -6.41 -2.54 -5.01
CA ILE A 38 -7.85 -2.83 -4.89
C ILE A 38 -8.05 -4.31 -4.53
N GLY A 39 -7.08 -5.16 -4.88
CA GLY A 39 -7.08 -6.58 -4.54
C GLY A 39 -7.88 -7.41 -5.54
N ALA A 40 -7.60 -8.71 -5.60
CA ALA A 40 -7.99 -9.54 -6.73
C ALA A 40 -9.42 -10.11 -6.70
N ARG A 41 -10.33 -9.61 -5.85
CA ARG A 41 -11.63 -10.27 -5.63
C ARG A 41 -12.43 -10.49 -6.92
N ASP A 42 -12.44 -9.51 -7.82
CA ASP A 42 -13.21 -9.59 -9.06
C ASP A 42 -12.46 -10.40 -10.14
N ASN A 43 -11.13 -10.23 -10.23
CA ASN A 43 -10.30 -10.91 -11.25
C ASN A 43 -10.04 -12.39 -10.93
N LEU A 44 -10.14 -12.80 -9.67
CA LEU A 44 -10.08 -14.23 -9.28
C LEU A 44 -11.26 -15.01 -9.87
N ALA A 45 -12.42 -14.36 -10.05
CA ALA A 45 -13.58 -14.98 -10.67
C ALA A 45 -13.37 -15.26 -12.18
N GLU A 46 -12.42 -14.57 -12.81
CA GLU A 46 -12.04 -14.73 -14.22
C GLU A 46 -10.90 -15.74 -14.44
N GLY A 47 -10.48 -16.47 -13.39
CA GLY A 47 -9.44 -17.51 -13.48
C GLY A 47 -8.00 -16.98 -13.43
N ALA A 48 -7.79 -15.69 -13.17
CA ALA A 48 -6.46 -15.13 -12.94
C ALA A 48 -5.93 -15.57 -11.56
N SER A 49 -4.63 -15.88 -11.48
CA SER A 49 -4.00 -16.12 -10.18
C SER A 49 -3.84 -14.81 -9.39
N LEU A 50 -3.86 -14.91 -8.06
CA LEU A 50 -3.68 -13.75 -7.17
C LEU A 50 -2.40 -12.96 -7.52
N CYS A 51 -1.30 -13.65 -7.82
CA CYS A 51 -0.03 -13.03 -8.22
C CYS A 51 -0.16 -12.24 -9.53
N MET A 52 -0.85 -12.79 -10.53
CA MET A 52 -1.06 -12.14 -11.83
C MET A 52 -1.90 -10.85 -11.73
N VAL A 53 -2.60 -10.64 -10.61
CA VAL A 53 -3.36 -9.42 -10.36
C VAL A 53 -2.58 -8.47 -9.45
N GLU A 54 -2.10 -8.96 -8.30
CA GLU A 54 -1.45 -8.14 -7.27
C GLU A 54 -0.11 -7.56 -7.75
N VAL A 55 0.67 -8.32 -8.53
CA VAL A 55 2.00 -7.88 -8.98
C VAL A 55 1.91 -6.73 -9.99
N PRO A 56 1.13 -6.83 -11.08
CA PRO A 56 0.96 -5.72 -12.02
C PRO A 56 0.28 -4.50 -11.39
N GLU A 57 -0.66 -4.68 -10.47
CA GLU A 57 -1.31 -3.55 -9.78
C GLU A 57 -0.29 -2.79 -8.91
N THR A 58 0.54 -3.53 -8.17
CA THR A 58 1.62 -2.93 -7.38
C THR A 58 2.64 -2.22 -8.28
N ALA A 59 3.00 -2.81 -9.43
CA ALA A 59 3.89 -2.17 -10.39
C ALA A 59 3.29 -0.87 -10.95
N ARG A 60 1.98 -0.83 -11.22
CA ARG A 60 1.30 0.42 -11.64
C ARG A 60 1.37 1.50 -10.58
N ILE A 61 1.11 1.16 -9.31
CA ILE A 61 1.23 2.09 -8.19
C ILE A 61 2.66 2.62 -8.10
N PHE A 62 3.65 1.73 -8.27
CA PHE A 62 5.06 2.10 -8.26
C PHE A 62 5.40 3.09 -9.38
N TYR A 63 5.05 2.78 -10.63
CA TYR A 63 5.36 3.65 -11.78
C TYR A 63 4.62 4.99 -11.78
N ALA A 64 3.46 5.06 -11.12
CA ALA A 64 2.68 6.29 -11.00
C ALA A 64 3.09 7.16 -9.79
N ALA A 65 3.89 6.64 -8.87
CA ALA A 65 4.21 7.33 -7.63
C ALA A 65 5.23 8.46 -7.81
N THR A 66 5.04 9.53 -7.05
CA THR A 66 5.99 10.63 -6.92
C THR A 66 6.67 10.58 -5.55
N PRO A 67 7.73 11.37 -5.32
CA PRO A 67 8.36 11.48 -4.00
C PRO A 67 7.43 11.96 -2.86
N ARG A 68 6.22 12.43 -3.17
CA ARG A 68 5.20 12.85 -2.20
C ARG A 68 4.03 11.87 -2.07
N SER A 69 4.04 10.77 -2.83
CA SER A 69 2.94 9.82 -2.82
C SER A 69 2.99 8.88 -1.62
N LEU A 70 1.81 8.51 -1.11
CA LEU A 70 1.63 7.51 -0.07
C LEU A 70 1.06 6.23 -0.68
N ALA A 71 1.91 5.20 -0.82
CA ALA A 71 1.45 3.86 -1.18
C ALA A 71 1.31 2.99 0.08
N ILE A 72 0.13 2.41 0.27
CA ILE A 72 -0.15 1.47 1.35
C ILE A 72 -0.29 0.08 0.72
N LEU A 73 0.80 -0.68 0.77
CA LEU A 73 0.84 -2.03 0.23
C LEU A 73 0.47 -3.03 1.31
N ASN A 74 -0.73 -3.60 1.22
CA ASN A 74 -1.16 -4.69 2.09
C ASN A 74 -1.24 -5.97 1.25
N LYS A 75 -0.95 -7.12 1.88
CA LYS A 75 -1.24 -8.46 1.32
C LYS A 75 -0.41 -8.92 0.11
N LEU A 76 0.65 -8.22 -0.26
CA LEU A 76 1.58 -8.67 -1.31
C LEU A 76 2.18 -10.06 -1.00
N GLY A 77 2.21 -10.92 -2.01
CA GLY A 77 2.89 -12.21 -1.91
C GLY A 77 2.15 -13.23 -1.04
N ARG A 78 0.82 -13.13 -0.93
CA ARG A 78 -0.04 -14.13 -0.27
C ARG A 78 -0.18 -15.46 -1.02
N THR A 79 0.68 -15.69 -2.01
CA THR A 79 0.78 -16.95 -2.74
C THR A 79 1.66 -17.96 -2.00
N SER A 80 2.20 -18.98 -2.69
CA SER A 80 3.05 -20.04 -2.11
C SER A 80 4.06 -19.47 -1.11
N THR A 81 4.22 -20.12 0.05
CA THR A 81 4.95 -19.56 1.21
C THR A 81 6.36 -19.05 0.87
N ARG A 82 7.06 -19.73 -0.04
CA ARG A 82 8.42 -19.37 -0.45
C ARG A 82 8.44 -18.34 -1.58
N ASP A 83 7.67 -18.55 -2.64
CA ASP A 83 7.72 -17.66 -3.81
C ASP A 83 7.00 -16.34 -3.52
N GLY A 84 5.89 -16.39 -2.78
CA GLY A 84 5.18 -15.20 -2.30
C GLY A 84 6.06 -14.32 -1.42
N ALA A 85 6.81 -14.92 -0.48
CA ALA A 85 7.78 -14.19 0.34
C ALA A 85 8.94 -13.62 -0.48
N ALA A 86 9.44 -14.37 -1.49
CA ALA A 86 10.49 -13.90 -2.39
C ALA A 86 10.03 -12.70 -3.24
N ILE A 87 8.80 -12.74 -3.77
CA ILE A 87 8.20 -11.64 -4.54
C ILE A 87 8.01 -10.41 -3.65
N ALA A 88 7.41 -10.58 -2.46
CA ALA A 88 7.22 -9.48 -1.52
C ALA A 88 8.56 -8.83 -1.12
N ARG A 89 9.60 -9.64 -0.89
CA ARG A 89 10.96 -9.15 -0.61
C ARG A 89 11.57 -8.41 -1.80
N ALA A 90 11.44 -8.94 -3.01
CA ALA A 90 11.97 -8.31 -4.22
C ALA A 90 11.32 -6.94 -4.46
N MET A 91 10.00 -6.84 -4.29
CA MET A 91 9.27 -5.58 -4.41
C MET A 91 9.65 -4.58 -3.33
N LEU A 92 9.77 -5.01 -2.08
CA LEU A 92 10.23 -4.15 -1.00
C LEU A 92 11.65 -3.62 -1.28
N ASN A 93 12.54 -4.48 -1.75
CA ASN A 93 13.90 -4.09 -2.11
C ASN A 93 13.91 -3.07 -3.26
N LEU A 94 13.04 -3.24 -4.26
CA LEU A 94 12.87 -2.27 -5.35
C LEU A 94 12.40 -0.91 -4.81
N LEU A 95 11.38 -0.90 -3.96
CA LEU A 95 10.82 0.30 -3.33
C LEU A 95 11.86 1.08 -2.52
N VAL A 96 12.67 0.37 -1.73
CA VAL A 96 13.70 0.99 -0.88
C VAL A 96 14.88 1.51 -1.70
N ARG A 97 15.32 0.78 -2.74
CA ARG A 97 16.49 1.16 -3.54
C ARG A 97 16.23 2.34 -4.46
N GLU A 98 15.04 2.42 -5.04
CA GLU A 98 14.66 3.49 -5.97
C GLU A 98 14.29 4.80 -5.24
N ASN A 99 14.38 4.82 -3.90
CA ASN A 99 14.18 5.96 -3.00
C ASN A 99 12.90 6.80 -3.29
N THR A 100 11.91 6.17 -3.90
CA THR A 100 10.69 6.83 -4.40
C THR A 100 9.67 7.03 -3.28
N PHE A 101 9.80 6.29 -2.17
CA PHE A 101 8.85 6.28 -1.07
C PHE A 101 9.51 6.59 0.27
N ARG A 102 8.82 7.40 1.08
CA ARG A 102 9.13 7.52 2.50
C ARG A 102 8.40 6.41 3.27
N PRO A 103 9.10 5.55 4.03
CA PRO A 103 8.43 4.61 4.90
C PRO A 103 7.65 5.39 5.96
N VAL A 104 6.33 5.21 5.99
CA VAL A 104 5.50 5.73 7.08
C VAL A 104 5.57 4.71 8.21
N GLY A 105 6.40 5.01 9.21
CA GLY A 105 6.33 4.33 10.50
C GLY A 105 5.08 4.82 11.23
N ILE A 106 4.19 3.90 11.58
CA ILE A 106 3.19 4.16 12.62
C ILE A 106 3.97 3.97 13.92
N CYS A 107 4.14 5.02 14.71
CA CYS A 107 4.55 4.86 16.10
C CYS A 107 3.42 4.13 16.82
N GLU A 108 3.55 2.82 16.97
CA GLU A 108 2.83 2.06 17.99
C GLU A 108 3.72 2.07 19.24
N ASP A 109 3.15 2.49 20.37
CA ASP A 109 3.75 2.28 21.70
C ASP A 109 3.80 0.77 22.03
#